data_AF-A0A6P4A423-F1
#
_entry.id   AF-A0A6P4A423-F1
#
_cell.length_a   1.000
_cell.length_b   1.000
_cell.length_c   1.000
_cell.angle_alpha   90.00
_cell.angle_beta   90.00
_cell.angle_gamma   90.00
#
_symmetry.space_group_name_H-M   'P 1'
#
loop_
_entity.id
_entity.type
_entity.pdbx_description
1 polymer ?
#
loop_
_entity_poly.entity_id
_entity_poly.type
_entity_poly.pdbx_seq_one_letter_code
_entity_poly.pdbx_strand_id
1 'polypeptide(L)'
;MTVRTPGTPSSKIDRTPVSTPGPKAREEKIVVTVRLRPLSKREQLAKDQVAWECIDDNTIVYKPPSQDRLTTTQASSFTFDKVFGPNSVTETVYEDGVKNVALSALMGINDVIQAMREPLFVVLSVSVTMKA
;
A
#
# COMPACT_ATOMS: atom_id res chain seq x y z
N MET A 1 47.01 -65.31 -4.70
CA MET A 1 46.13 -64.67 -3.70
C MET A 1 45.83 -63.26 -4.18
N THR A 2 44.61 -62.97 -4.62
CA THR A 2 44.19 -61.62 -5.03
C THR A 2 42.96 -61.24 -4.21
N VAL A 3 43.19 -60.30 -3.28
CA VAL A 3 42.20 -59.77 -2.34
C VAL A 3 41.21 -58.89 -3.13
N ARG A 4 39.91 -59.21 -3.04
CA ARG A 4 38.82 -58.37 -3.56
C ARG A 4 38.35 -57.45 -2.43
N THR A 5 38.38 -56.14 -2.66
CA THR A 5 37.80 -55.13 -1.77
C THR A 5 36.27 -55.17 -1.83
N PRO A 6 35.53 -55.08 -0.71
CA PRO A 6 34.08 -54.93 -0.73
C PRO A 6 33.70 -53.46 -0.96
N GLY A 7 33.04 -53.16 -2.08
CA GLY A 7 32.39 -51.86 -2.30
C GLY A 7 30.97 -51.88 -1.75
N THR A 8 30.67 -50.98 -0.82
CA THR A 8 29.33 -50.75 -0.25
C THR A 8 28.39 -50.16 -1.31
N PRO A 9 27.14 -50.65 -1.46
CA PRO A 9 26.19 -50.08 -2.42
C PRO A 9 25.75 -48.67 -1.98
N SER A 10 25.86 -47.72 -2.90
CA SER A 10 25.38 -46.34 -2.74
C SER A 10 23.86 -46.33 -2.59
N SER A 11 23.37 -46.00 -1.40
CA SER A 11 21.96 -45.73 -1.17
C SER A 11 21.59 -44.42 -1.88
N LYS A 12 20.82 -44.54 -2.97
CA LYS A 12 20.11 -43.40 -3.56
C LYS A 12 19.01 -42.98 -2.59
N ILE A 13 19.31 -42.00 -1.76
CA ILE A 13 18.27 -41.29 -1.01
C ILE A 13 17.65 -40.32 -2.01
N ASP A 14 16.52 -40.73 -2.57
CA ASP A 14 15.65 -39.82 -3.32
C ASP A 14 15.13 -38.77 -2.32
N ARG A 15 15.76 -37.59 -2.33
CA ARG A 15 15.28 -36.42 -1.60
C ARG A 15 14.05 -35.90 -2.34
N THR A 16 12.89 -36.51 -2.08
CA THR A 16 11.63 -35.78 -2.22
C THR A 16 11.72 -34.54 -1.33
N PRO A 17 11.60 -33.30 -1.86
CA PRO A 17 11.46 -32.14 -1.01
C PRO A 17 10.15 -32.33 -0.23
N VAL A 18 10.26 -32.54 1.08
CA VAL A 18 9.11 -32.52 1.97
C VAL A 18 8.60 -31.08 2.02
N SER A 19 7.72 -30.72 1.10
CA SER A 19 6.86 -29.57 1.28
C SER A 19 5.83 -29.98 2.34
N THR A 20 6.12 -29.65 3.60
CA THR A 20 5.10 -29.61 4.64
C THR A 20 3.93 -28.77 4.13
N PRO A 21 2.69 -29.28 4.14
CA PRO A 21 1.50 -28.46 3.93
C PRO A 21 1.28 -27.62 5.19
N GLY A 22 2.17 -26.66 5.41
CA GLY A 22 1.90 -25.53 6.29
C GLY A 22 1.04 -24.52 5.53
N PRO A 23 0.17 -23.76 6.22
CA PRO A 23 -0.52 -22.64 5.58
C PRO A 23 0.55 -21.76 4.95
N LYS A 24 0.44 -21.52 3.64
CA LYS A 24 1.30 -20.55 2.95
C LYS A 24 1.26 -19.28 3.78
N ALA A 25 2.40 -18.84 4.30
CA ALA A 25 2.52 -17.56 4.98
C ALA A 25 1.88 -16.51 4.05
N ARG A 26 0.70 -16.00 4.44
CA ARG A 26 0.04 -14.93 3.69
C ARG A 26 0.91 -13.70 3.90
N GLU A 27 1.45 -13.17 2.81
CA GLU A 27 2.29 -11.97 2.78
C GLU A 27 1.59 -10.80 3.51
N GLU A 28 2.28 -10.17 4.46
CA GLU A 28 1.81 -8.91 5.07
C GLU A 28 1.77 -7.83 3.99
N LYS A 29 0.58 -7.29 3.73
CA LYS A 29 0.39 -6.24 2.73
C LYS A 29 -0.01 -4.94 3.42
N ILE A 30 0.86 -3.95 3.41
CA ILE A 30 0.49 -2.58 3.78
C ILE A 30 -0.17 -1.95 2.54
N VAL A 31 -1.35 -1.36 2.72
CA VAL A 31 -2.07 -0.65 1.66
C VAL A 31 -2.16 0.82 2.05
N VAL A 32 -1.57 1.69 1.24
CA VAL A 32 -1.58 3.14 1.48
C VAL A 32 -2.57 3.81 0.54
N THR A 33 -3.61 4.37 1.13
CA THR A 33 -4.67 5.06 0.41
C THR A 33 -4.68 6.54 0.75
N VAL A 34 -4.67 7.41 -0.26
CA VAL A 34 -4.64 8.86 -0.06
C VAL A 34 -5.97 9.48 -0.48
N ARG A 35 -6.52 10.39 0.33
CA ARG A 35 -7.68 11.20 -0.03
C ARG A 35 -7.33 12.68 0.02
N LEU A 36 -7.46 13.34 -1.12
CA LEU A 36 -7.34 14.79 -1.20
C LEU A 36 -8.57 15.45 -0.57
N ARG A 37 -8.35 16.43 0.30
CA ARG A 37 -9.44 17.21 0.88
C ARG A 37 -9.88 18.28 -0.15
N PRO A 38 -11.19 18.51 -0.35
CA PRO A 38 -11.64 19.70 -1.06
C PRO A 38 -11.15 20.97 -0.37
N LEU A 39 -10.83 22.01 -1.16
CA LEU A 39 -10.58 23.33 -0.61
C LEU A 39 -11.79 23.78 0.22
N SER A 40 -11.52 24.38 1.37
CA SER A 40 -12.54 25.00 2.21
C SER A 40 -13.08 26.26 1.53
N LYS A 41 -14.27 26.71 1.92
CA LYS A 41 -14.88 27.93 1.38
C LYS A 41 -13.97 29.16 1.51
N ARG A 42 -13.17 29.21 2.59
CA ARG A 42 -12.20 30.29 2.82
C ARG A 42 -11.04 30.23 1.82
N GLU A 43 -10.49 29.06 1.59
CA GLU A 43 -9.39 28.83 0.62
C GLU A 43 -9.86 29.12 -0.82
N GLN A 44 -11.09 28.72 -1.16
CA GLN A 44 -11.71 29.03 -2.46
C GLN A 44 -11.88 30.54 -2.67
N LEU A 45 -12.35 31.27 -1.65
CA LEU A 45 -12.52 32.73 -1.72
C LEU A 45 -11.17 33.45 -1.89
N ALA A 46 -10.11 32.92 -1.26
CA ALA A 46 -8.75 33.44 -1.36
C ALA A 46 -8.07 33.12 -2.71
N LYS A 47 -8.75 32.41 -3.63
CA LYS A 47 -8.18 31.88 -4.88
C LYS A 47 -6.92 31.05 -4.66
N ASP A 48 -6.84 30.38 -3.52
CA ASP A 48 -5.72 29.49 -3.21
C ASP A 48 -5.69 28.38 -4.27
N GLN A 49 -4.55 28.21 -4.93
CA GLN A 49 -4.40 27.18 -5.95
C GLN A 49 -4.27 25.83 -5.27
N VAL A 50 -4.96 24.82 -5.79
CA VAL A 50 -4.83 23.45 -5.29
C VAL A 50 -3.39 23.00 -5.55
N ALA A 51 -2.58 22.95 -4.49
CA ALA A 51 -1.18 22.57 -4.61
C ALA A 51 -0.96 21.08 -4.95
N TRP A 52 -2.01 20.25 -4.81
CA TRP A 52 -1.98 18.82 -5.06
C TRP A 52 -3.04 18.40 -6.08
N GLU A 53 -2.61 17.84 -7.19
CA GLU A 53 -3.50 17.35 -8.24
C GLU A 53 -3.49 15.82 -8.26
N CYS A 54 -4.68 15.22 -8.33
CA CYS A 54 -4.85 13.79 -8.60
C CYS A 54 -4.80 13.60 -10.11
N ILE A 55 -3.78 12.91 -10.62
CA ILE A 55 -3.67 12.65 -12.07
C ILE A 55 -4.30 11.31 -12.42
N ASP A 56 -4.08 10.31 -11.57
CA ASP A 56 -4.60 8.95 -11.73
C ASP A 56 -5.14 8.41 -10.40
N ASP A 57 -5.82 7.26 -10.45
CA ASP A 57 -6.32 6.53 -9.27
C ASP A 57 -5.23 6.07 -8.30
N ASN A 58 -3.96 6.25 -8.67
CA ASN A 58 -2.80 5.82 -7.90
C ASN A 58 -1.75 6.94 -7.75
N THR A 59 -1.89 8.07 -8.45
CA THR A 59 -0.80 9.05 -8.55
C THR A 59 -1.29 10.47 -8.27
N ILE A 60 -0.62 11.14 -7.34
CA ILE A 60 -0.77 12.58 -7.08
C ILE A 60 0.48 13.35 -7.50
N VAL A 61 0.30 14.61 -7.86
CA VAL A 61 1.39 15.52 -8.21
C VAL A 61 1.30 16.81 -7.41
N TYR A 62 2.42 17.21 -6.85
CA TYR A 62 2.57 18.53 -6.24
C TYR A 62 2.84 19.58 -7.32
N LYS A 63 1.94 20.56 -7.43
CA LYS A 63 2.06 21.74 -8.29
C LYS A 63 2.01 23.00 -7.42
N PRO A 64 3.16 23.57 -7.04
CA PRO A 64 3.16 24.77 -6.21
C PRO A 64 2.45 25.94 -6.93
N PRO A 65 1.66 26.75 -6.21
CA PRO A 65 1.10 27.97 -6.77
C PRO A 65 2.23 28.84 -7.30
N SER A 66 2.10 29.30 -8.54
CA SER A 66 3.10 30.12 -9.23
C SER A 66 3.21 31.52 -8.59
N GLN A 67 3.81 31.62 -7.41
CA GLN A 67 4.11 32.90 -6.76
C GLN A 67 5.62 33.16 -6.65
N ASP A 68 6.49 32.17 -6.86
CA ASP A 68 7.93 32.41 -6.74
C ASP A 68 8.73 31.83 -7.91
N ARG A 69 9.03 32.71 -8.89
CA ARG A 69 9.86 32.44 -10.08
C ARG A 69 11.32 32.09 -9.76
N LEU A 70 11.67 31.96 -8.47
CA LEU A 70 13.04 31.75 -7.99
C LEU A 70 13.31 30.34 -7.45
N THR A 71 12.28 29.50 -7.26
CA THR A 71 12.47 28.09 -6.92
C THR A 71 11.75 27.23 -7.95
N THR A 72 12.50 26.73 -8.94
CA THR A 72 12.08 25.58 -9.75
C THR A 72 11.99 24.37 -8.82
N THR A 73 10.94 24.31 -8.01
CA THR A 73 10.54 23.08 -7.35
C THR A 73 9.87 22.25 -8.42
N GLN A 74 10.63 21.29 -8.96
CA GLN A 74 10.13 20.35 -9.94
C GLN A 74 8.86 19.70 -9.41
N ALA A 75 7.81 19.72 -10.22
CA ALA A 75 6.55 19.04 -9.89
C ALA A 75 6.88 17.59 -9.50
N SER A 76 6.58 17.25 -8.25
CA SER A 76 6.94 15.94 -7.68
C SER A 76 5.73 15.03 -7.73
N SER A 77 5.87 13.88 -8.38
CA SER A 77 4.84 12.85 -8.47
C SER A 77 5.04 11.78 -7.40
N PHE A 78 3.94 11.35 -6.80
CA PHE A 78 3.93 10.31 -5.77
C PHE A 78 2.87 9.28 -6.13
N THR A 79 3.26 8.01 -6.08
CA THR A 79 2.39 6.86 -6.40
C THR A 79 2.05 6.09 -5.13
N PHE A 80 0.78 5.73 -4.98
CA PHE A 80 0.20 5.02 -3.84
C PHE A 80 -0.68 3.86 -4.33
N ASP A 81 -1.15 3.01 -3.42
CA ASP A 81 -2.05 1.89 -3.77
C ASP A 81 -3.41 2.37 -4.27
N LYS A 82 -3.90 3.48 -3.73
CA LYS A 82 -5.14 4.13 -4.18
C LYS A 82 -5.13 5.61 -3.81
N VAL A 83 -5.66 6.43 -4.69
CA VAL A 83 -5.80 7.87 -4.53
C VAL A 83 -7.24 8.25 -4.84
N PHE A 84 -7.81 9.08 -3.96
CA PHE A 84 -9.13 9.64 -4.11
C PHE A 84 -9.03 11.16 -4.23
N GLY A 85 -9.61 11.68 -5.31
CA GLY A 85 -9.71 13.11 -5.54
C GLY A 85 -10.65 13.81 -4.54
N PRO A 86 -10.69 15.16 -4.58
CA PRO A 86 -11.53 15.95 -3.68
C PRO A 86 -13.03 15.68 -3.87
N ASN A 87 -13.46 15.28 -5.07
CA ASN A 87 -14.87 14.98 -5.36
C ASN A 87 -15.29 13.56 -4.94
N SER A 88 -14.38 12.74 -4.42
CA SER A 88 -14.69 11.38 -4.01
C SER A 88 -15.55 11.38 -2.75
N VAL A 89 -16.68 10.67 -2.84
CA VAL A 89 -17.62 10.45 -1.73
C VAL A 89 -17.05 9.47 -0.70
N THR A 90 -17.52 9.54 0.53
CA THR A 90 -17.03 8.67 1.62
C THR A 90 -17.31 7.19 1.38
N GLU A 91 -18.40 6.87 0.68
CA GLU A 91 -18.78 5.50 0.33
C GLU A 91 -17.75 4.86 -0.61
N THR A 92 -17.32 5.55 -1.67
CA THR A 92 -16.31 5.02 -2.59
C THR A 92 -14.94 4.86 -1.91
N VAL A 93 -14.59 5.78 -1.00
CA VAL A 93 -13.37 5.66 -0.18
C VAL A 93 -13.44 4.42 0.73
N TYR A 94 -14.61 4.11 1.27
CA TYR A 94 -14.80 2.91 2.08
C TYR A 94 -14.71 1.64 1.25
N GLU A 95 -15.49 1.56 0.18
CA GLU A 95 -15.62 0.41 -0.71
C GLU A 95 -14.28 0.01 -1.34
N ASP A 96 -13.54 0.96 -1.90
CA ASP A 96 -12.28 0.69 -2.59
C ASP A 96 -11.06 0.72 -1.65
N GLY A 97 -11.14 1.46 -0.53
CA GLY A 97 -9.97 1.72 0.32
C GLY A 97 -9.84 0.78 1.52
N VAL A 98 -10.93 0.52 2.24
CA VAL A 98 -10.86 -0.15 3.56
C VAL A 98 -11.80 -1.34 3.72
N LYS A 99 -12.79 -1.53 2.83
CA LYS A 99 -13.77 -2.62 2.92
C LYS A 99 -13.13 -3.98 3.01
N ASN A 100 -12.15 -4.28 2.14
CA ASN A 100 -11.49 -5.57 2.14
C ASN A 100 -10.76 -5.86 3.45
N VAL A 101 -10.24 -4.82 4.10
CA VAL A 101 -9.56 -4.91 5.40
C VAL A 101 -10.56 -5.08 6.54
N ALA A 102 -11.71 -4.42 6.45
CA ALA A 102 -12.81 -4.66 7.38
C ALA A 102 -13.34 -6.09 7.27
N LEU A 103 -13.40 -6.66 6.06
CA LEU A 103 -13.86 -8.03 5.82
C LEU A 103 -12.84 -9.09 6.26
N SER A 104 -11.54 -8.83 6.17
CA SER A 104 -10.52 -9.76 6.64
C SER A 104 -10.55 -9.97 8.16
N ALA A 105 -11.02 -8.99 8.93
CA ALA A 105 -11.31 -9.17 10.34
C ALA A 105 -12.35 -10.27 10.60
N LEU A 106 -13.35 -10.41 9.71
CA LEU A 106 -14.35 -11.50 9.79
C LEU A 106 -13.75 -12.87 9.45
N MET A 107 -12.65 -12.90 8.71
CA MET A 107 -11.90 -14.11 8.38
C MET A 107 -10.90 -14.50 9.49
N GLY A 108 -10.86 -13.75 10.60
CA GLY A 108 -9.97 -14.00 11.74
C GLY A 108 -8.57 -13.40 11.59
N ILE A 109 -8.34 -12.54 10.59
CA ILE A 109 -7.09 -11.81 10.36
C ILE A 109 -7.08 -10.55 11.25
N ASN A 110 -5.92 -10.18 11.79
CA ASN A 110 -5.79 -8.98 12.61
C ASN A 110 -5.28 -7.82 11.76
N ASP A 111 -6.11 -6.80 11.55
CA ASP A 111 -5.75 -5.66 10.72
C ASP A 111 -5.90 -4.34 11.46
N VAL A 112 -5.09 -3.36 11.09
CA VAL A 112 -5.08 -2.02 11.67
C VAL A 112 -5.29 -0.99 10.57
N ILE A 113 -6.28 -0.11 10.78
CA ILE A 113 -6.52 1.05 9.90
C ILE A 113 -6.10 2.30 10.66
N GLN A 114 -5.19 3.08 10.08
CA GLN A 114 -4.70 4.33 10.62
C GLN A 114 -4.98 5.49 9.67
N ALA A 115 -5.64 6.53 10.17
CA ALA A 115 -5.85 7.77 9.42
C ALA A 115 -4.88 8.85 9.94
N MET A 116 -4.01 9.34 9.06
CA MET A 116 -3.16 10.50 9.29
C MET A 116 -3.76 11.70 8.57
N ARG A 117 -3.87 12.82 9.29
CA ARG A 117 -4.40 14.07 8.75
C ARG A 117 -3.28 15.09 8.65
N GLU A 118 -2.92 15.40 7.41
CA GLU A 118 -2.14 16.59 7.08
C GLU A 118 -3.09 17.72 6.65
N PRO A 119 -2.70 19.00 6.74
CA PRO A 119 -3.59 20.13 6.44
C PRO A 119 -4.18 20.11 5.02
N LEU A 120 -3.52 19.43 4.09
CA LEU A 120 -3.87 19.37 2.67
C LEU A 120 -4.41 18.01 2.20
N PHE A 121 -4.18 16.91 2.93
CA PHE A 121 -4.66 15.57 2.56
C PHE A 121 -4.85 14.67 3.78
N VAL A 122 -5.71 13.66 3.64
CA VAL A 122 -5.87 12.58 4.62
C VAL A 122 -5.22 11.34 4.03
N VAL A 123 -4.19 10.81 4.69
CA VAL A 123 -3.61 9.50 4.35
C VAL A 123 -4.30 8.46 5.22
N LEU A 124 -5.00 7.52 4.60
CA LEU A 124 -5.41 6.28 5.24
C LEU A 124 -4.33 5.24 4.96
N SER A 125 -3.49 4.99 5.96
CA SER A 125 -2.57 3.86 5.94
C SER A 125 -3.28 2.65 6.55
N VAL A 126 -3.28 1.53 5.84
CA VAL A 126 -3.81 0.27 6.34
C VAL A 126 -2.66 -0.70 6.53
N SER A 127 -2.39 -1.05 7.79
CA SER A 127 -1.36 -2.02 8.15
C SER A 127 -2.02 -3.37 8.43
N VAL A 128 -1.72 -4.37 7.61
CA VAL A 128 -2.08 -5.77 7.88
C VAL A 128 -1.05 -6.33 8.85
N THR A 129 -1.49 -6.90 9.97
CA THR A 129 -0.59 -7.54 10.95
C THR A 129 -0.82 -9.05 10.92
N MET A 130 0.20 -9.83 10.55
CA MET A 130 0.13 -11.28 10.68
C MET A 130 -0.12 -11.67 12.12
N LYS A 131 -1.03 -12.62 12.33
CA LYS A 131 -1.24 -13.22 13.64
C LYS A 131 -0.20 -14.33 13.88
N ALA A 132 0.30 -14.34 15.11
CA ALA A 132 1.29 -15.25 15.70
C ALA A 132 0.92 -16.74 15.61
#